data_AF-A0A971FP26-F1
#
_entry.id   AF-A0A971FP26-F1
#
_cell.length_a   1.000
_cell.length_b   1.000
_cell.length_c   1.000
_cell.angle_alpha   90.00
_cell.angle_beta   90.00
_cell.angle_gamma   90.00
#
_symmetry.space_group_name_H-M   'P 1'
#
loop_
_entity.id
_entity.type
_entity.pdbx_description
1 polymer ?
#
loop_
_entity_poly.entity_id
_entity_poly.type
_entity_poly.pdbx_seq_one_letter_code
_entity_poly.pdbx_strand_id
1 'polypeptide(L)'
;MIITINDYIVVLGDFEGNLPVRVLQNNVLESFLNANTRAIDDWEAMVLSGRIRREVSRDIAPRAVQSPSVDYDTGTIVIQEVFEAALWATSYGIMVLHDCWAERYARGEELTQLDDTDSRIRDAFGFLAYTESLFRSYQPWPLALPNPQKYLLEKKDLVEKANNLYVSAASFSLAHEFAHVYLGHGNASFRSLLLKARTSPMTLTEIEQSQLKQMENEADRFAVDHFVTELDSDSEKTVRLYGIVITYLCFLIGTKKSSQLRSSTHPDMGTRILNVLSQDISDQGFRDSLRGAVILALTYFLNRQGISLRGQAFNDAEDALEYCLISLPS
;
A
#
# COMPACT_ATOMS: atom_id res chain seq x y z
N MET A 1 -13.33 0.06 -21.46
CA MET A 1 -12.34 0.63 -22.41
C MET A 1 -11.24 -0.41 -22.66
N ILE A 2 -10.77 -0.56 -23.89
CA ILE A 2 -9.70 -1.52 -24.24
C ILE A 2 -8.34 -0.82 -24.12
N ILE A 3 -7.45 -1.34 -23.28
CA ILE A 3 -6.02 -0.98 -23.31
C ILE A 3 -5.35 -2.03 -24.20
N THR A 4 -4.65 -1.56 -25.23
CA THR A 4 -3.78 -2.41 -26.06
C THR A 4 -2.34 -2.19 -25.64
N ILE A 5 -1.70 -3.21 -25.08
CA ILE A 5 -0.26 -3.22 -24.77
C ILE A 5 0.35 -4.34 -25.60
N ASN A 6 1.26 -4.03 -26.53
CA ASN A 6 1.98 -5.03 -27.35
C ASN A 6 1.06 -6.11 -27.98
N ASP A 7 -0.02 -5.68 -28.65
CA ASP A 7 -1.05 -6.55 -29.26
C ASP A 7 -1.99 -7.30 -28.30
N TYR A 8 -1.84 -7.14 -26.98
CA TYR A 8 -2.74 -7.71 -25.97
C TYR A 8 -3.85 -6.73 -25.59
N ILE A 9 -5.10 -7.21 -25.59
CA ILE A 9 -6.28 -6.44 -25.18
C ILE A 9 -6.61 -6.77 -23.73
N VAL A 10 -6.24 -5.88 -22.80
CA VAL A 10 -6.77 -5.89 -21.43
C VAL A 10 -7.97 -4.97 -21.39
N VAL A 11 -9.13 -5.53 -21.06
CA VAL A 11 -10.38 -4.78 -20.95
C VAL A 11 -10.54 -4.36 -19.50
N LEU A 12 -10.48 -3.06 -19.26
CA LEU A 12 -11.14 -2.52 -18.09
C LEU A 12 -12.63 -2.45 -18.41
N GLY A 13 -13.46 -2.95 -17.49
CA GLY A 13 -14.86 -2.54 -17.42
C GLY A 13 -14.98 -1.02 -17.47
N ASP A 14 -16.15 -0.48 -17.81
CA ASP A 14 -16.34 0.97 -17.91
C ASP A 14 -15.78 1.71 -16.68
N PHE A 15 -15.24 2.94 -16.86
CA PHE A 15 -14.67 3.79 -15.79
C PHE A 15 -15.73 4.31 -14.82
N GLU A 16 -16.67 3.45 -14.46
CA GLU A 16 -17.60 3.68 -13.39
C GLU A 16 -16.83 3.76 -12.08
N GLY A 17 -17.14 4.79 -11.33
CA GLY A 17 -16.46 5.12 -10.10
C GLY A 17 -17.04 6.39 -9.53
N ASN A 18 -17.26 6.37 -8.22
CA ASN A 18 -17.79 7.48 -7.46
C ASN A 18 -16.65 8.37 -6.93
N LEU A 19 -15.46 7.82 -6.73
CA LEU A 19 -14.31 8.53 -6.17
C LEU A 19 -13.32 8.98 -7.24
N PRO A 20 -12.56 10.07 -7.00
CA PRO A 20 -11.75 10.68 -8.04
C PRO A 20 -10.56 9.84 -8.50
N VAL A 21 -10.08 8.92 -7.65
CA VAL A 21 -8.98 7.97 -7.96
C VAL A 21 -9.24 7.10 -9.20
N ARG A 22 -10.49 6.99 -9.65
CA ARG A 22 -10.86 6.28 -10.88
C ARG A 22 -10.13 6.77 -12.13
N VAL A 23 -9.62 8.00 -12.15
CA VAL A 23 -8.90 8.53 -13.33
C VAL A 23 -7.50 7.95 -13.49
N LEU A 24 -6.96 7.28 -12.46
CA LEU A 24 -5.61 6.73 -12.45
C LEU A 24 -5.58 5.22 -12.77
N GLN A 25 -6.72 4.59 -13.01
CA GLN A 25 -6.82 3.13 -13.22
C GLN A 25 -5.96 2.61 -14.37
N ASN A 26 -5.90 3.36 -15.47
CA ASN A 26 -5.06 2.99 -16.60
C ASN A 26 -3.58 3.01 -16.21
N ASN A 27 -3.17 4.04 -15.47
CA ASN A 27 -1.79 4.15 -15.00
C ASN A 27 -1.44 3.01 -14.05
N VAL A 28 -2.37 2.58 -13.20
CA VAL A 28 -2.18 1.42 -12.31
C VAL A 28 -2.00 0.13 -13.12
N LEU A 29 -2.89 -0.16 -14.06
CA LEU A 29 -2.77 -1.39 -14.85
C LEU A 29 -1.54 -1.38 -15.77
N GLU A 30 -1.26 -0.26 -16.42
CA GLU A 30 -0.07 -0.11 -17.26
C GLU A 30 1.20 -0.31 -16.42
N SER A 31 1.24 0.26 -15.21
CA SER A 31 2.37 0.14 -14.30
C SER A 31 2.53 -1.27 -13.73
N PHE A 32 1.43 -2.00 -13.52
CA PHE A 32 1.44 -3.41 -13.12
C PHE A 32 1.90 -4.33 -14.25
N LEU A 33 1.33 -4.20 -15.45
CA LEU A 33 1.61 -5.09 -16.59
C LEU A 33 2.99 -4.83 -17.23
N ASN A 34 3.56 -3.65 -16.99
CA ASN A 34 4.92 -3.29 -17.41
C ASN A 34 5.89 -3.21 -16.22
N ALA A 35 5.58 -3.86 -15.10
CA ALA A 35 6.46 -3.83 -13.91
C ALA A 35 7.84 -4.45 -14.20
N ASN A 36 7.90 -5.44 -15.08
CA ASN A 36 9.12 -6.06 -15.59
C ASN A 36 8.89 -6.64 -17.00
N THR A 37 9.94 -7.14 -17.64
CA THR A 37 9.90 -7.65 -19.02
C THR A 37 9.01 -8.89 -19.21
N ARG A 38 8.71 -9.61 -18.13
CA ARG A 38 7.92 -10.85 -18.13
C ARG A 38 6.49 -10.67 -17.61
N ALA A 39 6.15 -9.52 -17.04
CA ALA A 39 4.89 -9.29 -16.34
C ALA A 39 3.67 -9.60 -17.21
N ILE A 40 3.67 -9.11 -18.45
CA ILE A 40 2.59 -9.36 -19.41
C ILE A 40 2.52 -10.83 -19.85
N ASP A 41 3.68 -11.49 -20.04
CA ASP A 41 3.74 -12.89 -20.46
C ASP A 41 3.26 -13.82 -19.34
N ASP A 42 3.68 -13.57 -18.10
CA ASP A 42 3.25 -14.31 -16.92
C ASP A 42 1.74 -14.12 -16.69
N TRP A 43 1.21 -12.90 -16.88
CA TRP A 43 -0.23 -12.61 -16.83
C TRP A 43 -1.00 -13.41 -17.90
N GLU A 44 -0.58 -13.32 -19.16
CA GLU A 44 -1.25 -14.00 -20.28
C GLU A 44 -1.19 -15.53 -20.14
N ALA A 45 -0.09 -16.08 -19.63
CA ALA A 45 0.00 -17.51 -19.32
C ALA A 45 -1.06 -17.93 -18.27
N MET A 46 -1.29 -17.11 -17.25
CA MET A 46 -2.33 -17.36 -16.24
C MET A 46 -3.74 -17.21 -16.82
N VAL A 47 -3.95 -16.27 -17.75
CA VAL A 47 -5.23 -16.10 -18.46
C VAL A 47 -5.51 -17.30 -19.37
N LEU A 48 -4.55 -17.71 -20.19
CA LEU A 48 -4.68 -18.83 -21.13
C LEU A 48 -4.88 -20.17 -20.41
N SER A 49 -4.29 -20.34 -19.22
CA SER A 49 -4.53 -21.52 -18.38
C SER A 49 -5.87 -21.48 -17.63
N GLY A 50 -6.63 -20.39 -17.74
CA GLY A 50 -7.93 -20.21 -17.08
C GLY A 50 -7.83 -20.03 -15.55
N ARG A 51 -6.65 -19.72 -15.02
CA ARG A 51 -6.44 -19.50 -13.58
C ARG A 51 -6.83 -18.09 -13.14
N ILE A 52 -6.72 -17.14 -14.05
CA ILE A 52 -7.10 -15.75 -13.82
C ILE A 52 -8.01 -15.25 -14.95
N ARG A 53 -8.93 -14.34 -14.63
CA ARG A 53 -9.64 -13.56 -15.63
C ARG A 53 -8.73 -12.46 -16.15
N ARG A 54 -8.92 -12.10 -17.42
CA ARG A 54 -8.17 -10.98 -18.01
C ARG A 54 -8.55 -9.63 -17.41
N GLU A 55 -9.73 -9.53 -16.82
CA GLU A 55 -10.26 -8.29 -16.25
C GLU A 55 -9.96 -8.25 -14.74
N VAL A 56 -9.52 -7.08 -14.26
CA VAL A 56 -9.51 -6.75 -12.83
C VAL A 56 -10.88 -6.15 -12.50
N SER A 57 -11.59 -6.75 -11.55
CA SER A 57 -12.89 -6.27 -11.11
C SER A 57 -12.75 -5.14 -10.11
N ARG A 58 -13.58 -4.11 -10.28
CA ARG A 58 -13.58 -2.93 -9.41
C ARG A 58 -14.86 -2.88 -8.61
N ASP A 59 -14.75 -2.98 -7.29
CA ASP A 59 -15.89 -2.82 -6.39
C ASP A 59 -16.10 -1.34 -6.04
N ILE A 60 -17.17 -0.76 -6.59
CA ILE A 60 -17.58 0.63 -6.38
C ILE A 60 -18.58 0.81 -5.22
N ALA A 61 -18.88 -0.27 -4.48
CA ALA A 61 -19.85 -0.21 -3.40
C ALA A 61 -19.39 0.74 -2.27
N PRO A 62 -20.27 1.62 -1.76
CA PRO A 62 -19.95 2.58 -0.72
C PRO A 62 -19.93 1.92 0.67
N ARG A 63 -18.92 1.08 0.90
CA ARG A 63 -18.69 0.35 2.16
C ARG A 63 -17.29 0.62 2.69
N ALA A 64 -17.04 0.24 3.95
CA ALA A 64 -15.71 0.36 4.56
C ALA A 64 -14.65 -0.35 3.70
N VAL A 65 -13.40 0.08 3.85
CA VAL A 65 -12.26 -0.50 3.14
C VAL A 65 -12.20 -2.01 3.33
N GLN A 66 -12.08 -2.72 2.22
CA GLN A 66 -11.67 -4.11 2.14
C GLN A 66 -10.36 -4.16 1.36
N SER A 67 -9.43 -4.98 1.83
CA SER A 67 -8.19 -5.24 1.09
C SER A 67 -8.52 -5.81 -0.30
N PRO A 68 -7.63 -5.59 -1.28
CA PRO A 68 -7.63 -6.36 -2.51
C PRO A 68 -7.73 -7.86 -2.23
N SER A 69 -8.34 -8.59 -3.15
CA SER A 69 -8.51 -10.03 -2.99
C SER A 69 -8.71 -10.72 -4.33
N VAL A 70 -8.52 -12.03 -4.34
CA VAL A 70 -8.90 -12.89 -5.47
C VAL A 70 -10.20 -13.64 -5.16
N ASP A 71 -11.17 -13.54 -6.06
CA ASP A 71 -12.24 -14.52 -6.16
C ASP A 71 -11.70 -15.76 -6.86
N TYR A 72 -11.34 -16.76 -6.06
CA TYR A 72 -10.74 -17.99 -6.57
C TYR A 72 -11.71 -18.89 -7.36
N ASP A 73 -13.03 -18.70 -7.25
CA ASP A 73 -13.98 -19.47 -8.07
C ASP A 73 -13.99 -18.96 -9.51
N THR A 74 -13.84 -17.66 -9.69
CA THR A 74 -13.83 -17.03 -11.02
C THR A 74 -12.43 -16.76 -11.55
N GLY A 75 -11.42 -16.73 -10.68
CA GLY A 75 -10.06 -16.26 -10.97
C GLY A 75 -9.98 -14.73 -11.09
N THR A 76 -10.90 -13.98 -10.49
CA THR A 76 -10.96 -12.52 -10.67
C THR A 76 -10.22 -11.81 -9.55
N ILE A 77 -9.24 -10.97 -9.87
CA ILE A 77 -8.68 -10.02 -8.90
C ILE A 77 -9.70 -8.90 -8.69
N VAL A 78 -10.04 -8.61 -7.45
CA VAL A 78 -11.01 -7.59 -7.04
C VAL A 78 -10.29 -6.51 -6.24
N ILE A 79 -10.43 -5.25 -6.68
CA ILE A 79 -9.96 -4.08 -5.94
C ILE A 79 -11.13 -3.13 -5.66
N GLN A 80 -11.24 -2.65 -4.42
CA GLN A 80 -12.32 -1.75 -4.02
C GLN A 80 -11.91 -0.29 -4.27
N GLU A 81 -12.79 0.51 -4.87
CA GLU A 81 -12.55 1.94 -5.08
C GLU A 81 -12.27 2.71 -3.77
N VAL A 82 -12.91 2.30 -2.67
CA VAL A 82 -12.71 2.91 -1.34
C VAL A 82 -11.31 2.61 -0.79
N PHE A 83 -10.78 1.40 -1.04
CA PHE A 83 -9.40 1.07 -0.72
C PHE A 83 -8.43 1.95 -1.51
N GLU A 84 -8.68 2.12 -2.81
CA GLU A 84 -7.84 2.97 -3.66
C GLU A 84 -7.83 4.44 -3.23
N ALA A 85 -8.98 4.95 -2.78
CA ALA A 85 -9.08 6.29 -2.21
C ALA A 85 -8.27 6.42 -0.91
N ALA A 86 -8.33 5.42 -0.03
CA ALA A 86 -7.52 5.37 1.18
C ALA A 86 -6.01 5.28 0.86
N LEU A 87 -5.66 4.50 -0.16
CA LEU A 87 -4.28 4.34 -0.61
C LEU A 87 -3.73 5.66 -1.16
N TRP A 88 -4.46 6.32 -2.04
CA TRP A 88 -4.07 7.63 -2.58
C TRP A 88 -3.96 8.70 -1.50
N ALA A 89 -4.93 8.75 -0.58
CA ALA A 89 -4.90 9.68 0.56
C ALA A 89 -3.67 9.45 1.45
N THR A 90 -3.32 8.18 1.69
CA THR A 90 -2.08 7.83 2.40
C THR A 90 -0.83 8.26 1.62
N SER A 91 -0.79 8.00 0.30
CA SER A 91 0.31 8.44 -0.57
C SER A 91 0.54 9.94 -0.44
N TYR A 92 -0.52 10.75 -0.59
CA TYR A 92 -0.43 12.21 -0.46
C TYR A 92 0.02 12.61 0.95
N GLY A 93 -0.64 12.07 1.99
CA GLY A 93 -0.40 12.44 3.37
C GLY A 93 1.05 12.21 3.80
N ILE A 94 1.56 10.99 3.63
CA ILE A 94 2.92 10.65 4.05
C ILE A 94 3.97 11.39 3.22
N MET A 95 3.79 11.48 1.90
CA MET A 95 4.72 12.18 1.01
C MET A 95 4.83 13.67 1.37
N VAL A 96 3.71 14.37 1.58
CA VAL A 96 3.73 15.79 1.93
C VAL A 96 4.35 16.03 3.31
N LEU A 97 4.03 15.19 4.30
CA LEU A 97 4.66 15.29 5.61
C LEU A 97 6.17 15.08 5.51
N HIS A 98 6.61 14.10 4.71
CA HIS A 98 8.02 13.83 4.45
C HIS A 98 8.72 15.02 3.78
N ASP A 99 8.16 15.58 2.70
CA ASP A 99 8.72 16.74 2.00
C ASP A 99 8.83 17.96 2.94
N CYS A 100 7.76 18.28 3.69
CA CYS A 100 7.78 19.36 4.67
C CYS A 100 8.81 19.13 5.78
N TRP A 101 9.00 17.88 6.19
CA TRP A 101 9.98 17.53 7.21
C TRP A 101 11.42 17.71 6.71
N ALA A 102 11.71 17.22 5.51
CA ALA A 102 13.00 17.36 4.85
C ALA A 102 13.37 18.84 4.61
N GLU A 103 12.41 19.67 4.16
CA GLU A 103 12.59 21.12 3.99
C GLU A 103 13.02 21.79 5.30
N ARG A 104 12.37 21.46 6.42
CA ARG A 104 12.68 22.05 7.73
C ARG A 104 14.03 21.58 8.27
N TYR A 105 14.33 20.30 8.12
CA TYR A 105 15.64 19.76 8.48
C TYR A 105 16.76 20.46 7.71
N ALA A 106 16.58 20.69 6.40
CA ALA A 106 17.54 21.41 5.57
C ALA A 106 17.74 22.88 6.00
N ARG A 107 16.76 23.49 6.67
CA ARG A 107 16.86 24.83 7.27
C ARG A 107 17.47 24.82 8.68
N GLY A 108 17.83 23.65 9.22
CA GLY A 108 18.37 23.51 10.58
C GLY A 108 17.32 23.73 11.68
N GLU A 109 16.03 23.59 11.36
CA GLU A 109 14.96 23.74 12.34
C GLU A 109 14.86 22.53 13.26
N GLU A 110 14.49 22.77 14.50
CA GLU A 110 14.22 21.70 15.45
C GLU A 110 12.94 20.94 15.05
N LEU A 111 13.08 19.64 14.86
CA LEU A 111 12.04 18.76 14.32
C LEU A 111 11.03 18.27 15.37
N THR A 112 10.78 19.07 16.41
CA THR A 112 10.00 18.61 17.58
C THR A 112 8.50 18.60 17.35
N GLN A 113 7.98 19.43 16.44
CA GLN A 113 6.56 19.49 16.08
C GLN A 113 6.37 19.94 14.63
N LEU A 114 5.47 19.28 13.90
CA LEU A 114 4.97 19.76 12.60
C LEU A 114 3.99 20.92 12.85
N ASP A 115 4.30 22.09 12.29
CA ASP A 115 3.50 23.30 12.45
C ASP A 115 2.20 23.19 11.63
N ASP A 116 1.06 23.35 12.29
CA ASP A 116 -0.25 23.30 11.64
C ASP A 116 -0.61 24.60 10.91
N THR A 117 0.25 25.63 10.92
CA THR A 117 0.06 26.85 10.13
C THR A 117 0.33 26.63 8.64
N ASP A 118 1.15 25.64 8.25
CA ASP A 118 1.35 25.26 6.85
C ASP A 118 0.12 24.51 6.31
N SER A 119 -0.52 25.07 5.28
CA SER A 119 -1.67 24.45 4.62
C SER A 119 -1.37 23.03 4.10
N ARG A 120 -0.14 22.75 3.67
CA ARG A 120 0.27 21.43 3.17
C ARG A 120 0.22 20.39 4.27
N ILE A 121 0.71 20.73 5.46
CA ILE A 121 0.70 19.87 6.64
C ILE A 121 -0.74 19.60 7.08
N ARG A 122 -1.62 20.62 7.07
CA ARG A 122 -3.05 20.45 7.34
C ARG A 122 -3.73 19.52 6.34
N ASP A 123 -3.48 19.72 5.04
CA ASP A 123 -4.03 18.86 3.99
C ASP A 123 -3.59 17.41 4.19
N ALA A 124 -2.30 17.20 4.49
CA ALA A 124 -1.73 15.88 4.73
C ALA A 124 -2.37 15.17 5.92
N PHE A 125 -2.47 15.83 7.08
CA PHE A 125 -3.17 15.25 8.24
C PHE A 125 -4.67 15.03 7.97
N GLY A 126 -5.29 15.91 7.18
CA GLY A 126 -6.66 15.73 6.69
C GLY A 126 -6.83 14.44 5.90
N PHE A 127 -5.90 14.11 5.02
CA PHE A 127 -5.91 12.85 4.28
C PHE A 127 -5.64 11.63 5.15
N LEU A 128 -4.69 11.69 6.09
CA LEU A 128 -4.45 10.56 6.99
C LEU A 128 -5.69 10.26 7.86
N ALA A 129 -6.37 11.31 8.34
CA ALA A 129 -7.63 11.17 9.06
C ALA A 129 -8.76 10.64 8.15
N TYR A 130 -8.79 11.05 6.88
CA TYR A 130 -9.72 10.51 5.90
C TYR A 130 -9.46 9.02 5.64
N THR A 131 -8.21 8.58 5.45
CA THR A 131 -7.83 7.16 5.38
C THR A 131 -8.37 6.39 6.59
N GLU A 132 -8.10 6.85 7.81
CA GLU A 132 -8.64 6.22 9.04
C GLU A 132 -10.17 6.09 9.02
N SER A 133 -10.87 7.08 8.47
CA SER A 133 -12.33 7.08 8.41
C SER A 133 -12.87 6.03 7.45
N LEU A 134 -12.22 5.85 6.29
CA LEU A 134 -12.62 4.91 5.25
C LEU A 134 -12.54 3.45 5.70
N PHE A 135 -11.58 3.12 6.57
CA PHE A 135 -11.49 1.79 7.18
C PHE A 135 -12.62 1.49 8.18
N ARG A 136 -13.33 2.50 8.69
CA ARG A 136 -14.48 2.32 9.59
C ARG A 136 -15.79 2.26 8.82
N SER A 137 -15.92 3.11 7.82
CA SER A 137 -17.14 3.29 7.04
C SER A 137 -16.81 4.09 5.78
N TYR A 138 -17.57 3.87 4.71
CA TYR A 138 -17.48 4.76 3.55
C TYR A 138 -17.71 6.22 3.94
N GLN A 139 -16.87 7.10 3.40
CA GLN A 139 -17.02 8.54 3.45
C GLN A 139 -16.82 9.09 2.03
N PRO A 140 -17.58 10.13 1.62
CA PRO A 140 -17.34 10.79 0.34
C PRO A 140 -15.99 11.52 0.35
N TRP A 141 -15.46 11.80 -0.85
CA TRP A 141 -14.21 12.56 -0.97
C TRP A 141 -14.32 13.95 -0.30
N PRO A 142 -13.37 14.34 0.55
CA PRO A 142 -13.39 15.64 1.21
C PRO A 142 -13.14 16.76 0.18
N LEU A 143 -14.17 17.55 -0.13
CA LEU A 143 -14.14 18.57 -1.19
C LEU A 143 -13.12 19.70 -0.97
N ALA A 144 -12.72 19.93 0.27
CA ALA A 144 -11.73 20.95 0.63
C ALA A 144 -10.28 20.47 0.40
N LEU A 145 -10.06 19.17 0.25
CA LEU A 145 -8.72 18.62 0.02
C LEU A 145 -8.41 18.46 -1.48
N PRO A 146 -7.13 18.40 -1.85
CA PRO A 146 -6.69 18.06 -3.20
C PRO A 146 -7.35 16.80 -3.78
N ASN A 147 -7.25 16.61 -5.08
CA ASN A 147 -7.96 15.52 -5.77
C ASN A 147 -7.20 15.13 -7.03
N PRO A 148 -7.01 13.84 -7.36
CA PRO A 148 -6.27 13.39 -8.55
C PRO A 148 -6.91 13.75 -9.90
N GLN A 149 -8.22 13.98 -9.94
CA GLN A 149 -9.01 14.28 -11.13
C GLN A 149 -9.12 15.79 -11.42
N LYS A 150 -9.34 16.61 -10.39
CA LYS A 150 -9.49 18.07 -10.52
C LYS A 150 -8.84 18.76 -9.35
N TYR A 151 -7.76 19.48 -9.60
CA TYR A 151 -6.98 20.16 -8.58
C TYR A 151 -6.54 21.55 -9.06
N LEU A 152 -6.25 22.42 -8.09
CA LEU A 152 -5.75 23.76 -8.36
C LEU A 152 -4.32 23.69 -8.90
N LEU A 153 -3.96 24.62 -9.80
CA LEU A 153 -2.62 24.67 -10.41
C LEU A 153 -1.51 24.76 -9.36
N GLU A 154 -1.75 25.48 -8.27
CA GLU A 154 -0.80 25.62 -7.14
C GLU A 154 -0.54 24.32 -6.37
N LYS A 155 -1.42 23.32 -6.48
CA LYS A 155 -1.27 21.99 -5.86
C LYS A 155 -0.79 20.94 -6.85
N LYS A 156 -0.55 21.32 -8.11
CA LYS A 156 -0.23 20.40 -9.22
C LYS A 156 0.93 19.47 -8.87
N ASP A 157 2.06 20.03 -8.47
CA ASP A 157 3.27 19.25 -8.24
C ASP A 157 3.08 18.21 -7.12
N LEU A 158 2.39 18.57 -6.03
CA LEU A 158 2.10 17.63 -4.95
C LEU A 158 1.10 16.55 -5.38
N VAL A 159 0.08 16.91 -6.15
CA VAL A 159 -0.90 15.94 -6.67
C VAL A 159 -0.24 14.97 -7.66
N GLU A 160 0.61 15.46 -8.57
CA GLU A 160 1.29 14.61 -9.55
C GLU A 160 2.30 13.66 -8.88
N LYS A 161 3.07 14.14 -7.89
CA LYS A 161 3.92 13.25 -7.08
C LYS A 161 3.09 12.20 -6.33
N ALA A 162 1.97 12.59 -5.71
CA ALA A 162 1.09 11.67 -5.01
C ALA A 162 0.45 10.64 -5.97
N ASN A 163 0.10 11.05 -7.18
CA ASN A 163 -0.40 10.15 -8.23
C ASN A 163 0.64 9.08 -8.58
N ASN A 164 1.89 9.49 -8.80
CA ASN A 164 2.98 8.55 -9.13
C ASN A 164 3.19 7.53 -8.00
N LEU A 165 3.19 8.00 -6.76
CA LEU A 165 3.36 7.15 -5.59
C LEU A 165 2.17 6.20 -5.39
N TYR A 166 0.94 6.69 -5.56
CA TYR A 166 -0.27 5.89 -5.54
C TYR A 166 -0.25 4.83 -6.63
N VAL A 167 0.10 5.19 -7.88
CA VAL A 167 0.17 4.24 -8.99
C VAL A 167 1.12 3.11 -8.63
N SER A 168 2.29 3.42 -8.07
CA SER A 168 3.21 2.38 -7.62
C SER A 168 2.61 1.48 -6.52
N ALA A 169 1.97 2.06 -5.52
CA ALA A 169 1.35 1.33 -4.40
C ALA A 169 0.19 0.43 -4.84
N ALA A 170 -0.72 0.95 -5.68
CA ALA A 170 -1.86 0.21 -6.20
C ALA A 170 -1.39 -0.93 -7.13
N SER A 171 -0.36 -0.68 -7.93
CA SER A 171 0.17 -1.70 -8.84
C SER A 171 0.88 -2.82 -8.08
N PHE A 172 1.59 -2.51 -6.99
CA PHE A 172 2.11 -3.52 -6.06
C PHE A 172 0.98 -4.35 -5.44
N SER A 173 -0.12 -3.70 -5.05
CA SER A 173 -1.29 -4.42 -4.50
C SER A 173 -1.88 -5.42 -5.51
N LEU A 174 -1.92 -5.06 -6.80
CA LEU A 174 -2.33 -6.01 -7.86
C LEU A 174 -1.31 -7.14 -8.05
N ALA A 175 -0.01 -6.84 -8.00
CA ALA A 175 1.04 -7.85 -8.09
C ALA A 175 0.98 -8.85 -6.93
N HIS A 176 0.64 -8.40 -5.72
CA HIS A 176 0.43 -9.27 -4.55
C HIS A 176 -0.74 -10.24 -4.77
N GLU A 177 -1.89 -9.76 -5.23
CA GLU A 177 -3.04 -10.63 -5.51
C GLU A 177 -2.77 -11.59 -6.68
N PHE A 178 -2.07 -11.10 -7.72
CA PHE A 178 -1.61 -11.94 -8.82
C PHE A 178 -0.67 -13.05 -8.32
N ALA A 179 0.24 -12.74 -7.39
CA ALA A 179 1.15 -13.71 -6.80
C ALA A 179 0.41 -14.87 -6.12
N HIS A 180 -0.68 -14.60 -5.40
CA HIS A 180 -1.49 -15.67 -4.82
C HIS A 180 -2.03 -16.64 -5.87
N VAL A 181 -2.48 -16.15 -7.03
CA VAL A 181 -2.93 -17.01 -8.12
C VAL A 181 -1.77 -17.76 -8.75
N TYR A 182 -0.70 -17.03 -9.06
CA TYR A 182 0.49 -17.54 -9.74
C TYR A 182 1.15 -18.69 -8.95
N LEU A 183 1.31 -18.51 -7.63
CA LEU A 183 1.89 -19.48 -6.71
C LEU A 183 0.93 -20.62 -6.32
N GLY A 184 -0.31 -20.61 -6.82
CA GLY A 184 -1.29 -21.66 -6.53
C GLY A 184 -1.82 -21.62 -5.10
N HIS A 185 -1.79 -20.45 -4.47
CA HIS A 185 -2.37 -20.25 -3.14
C HIS A 185 -3.89 -20.52 -3.16
N GLY A 186 -4.58 -20.39 -4.29
CA GLY A 186 -6.02 -20.67 -4.43
C GLY A 186 -6.51 -22.12 -4.28
N ASN A 187 -5.70 -23.09 -3.83
CA ASN A 187 -6.10 -24.50 -3.74
C ASN A 187 -7.13 -24.78 -2.61
N ALA A 188 -7.82 -25.92 -2.69
CA ALA A 188 -8.91 -26.26 -1.76
C ALA A 188 -8.50 -26.26 -0.28
N SER A 189 -7.28 -26.75 0.02
CA SER A 189 -6.73 -26.77 1.38
C SER A 189 -6.60 -25.35 1.94
N PHE A 190 -6.01 -24.44 1.14
CA PHE A 190 -5.86 -23.05 1.55
C PHE A 190 -7.19 -22.31 1.63
N ARG A 191 -8.12 -22.52 0.69
CA ARG A 191 -9.45 -21.90 0.77
C ARG A 191 -10.15 -22.26 2.08
N SER A 192 -10.05 -23.52 2.50
CA SER A 192 -10.56 -23.96 3.80
C SER A 192 -9.87 -23.24 4.95
N LEU A 193 -8.56 -23.07 4.87
CA LEU A 193 -7.76 -22.36 5.88
C LEU A 193 -8.11 -20.87 5.96
N LEU A 194 -8.23 -20.18 4.83
CA LEU A 194 -8.68 -18.78 4.74
C LEU A 194 -10.08 -18.60 5.29
N LEU A 195 -11.01 -19.51 4.95
CA LEU A 195 -12.37 -19.46 5.45
C LEU A 195 -12.37 -19.59 6.98
N LYS A 196 -11.62 -20.56 7.52
CA LYS A 196 -11.44 -20.74 8.96
C LYS A 196 -10.84 -19.50 9.63
N ALA A 197 -9.84 -18.88 9.02
CA ALA A 197 -9.24 -17.63 9.51
C ALA A 197 -10.25 -16.47 9.58
N ARG A 198 -11.15 -16.38 8.59
CA ARG A 198 -12.20 -15.35 8.53
C ARG A 198 -13.35 -15.60 9.51
N THR A 199 -13.82 -16.84 9.62
CA THR A 199 -15.03 -17.16 10.40
C THR A 199 -14.73 -17.52 11.85
N SER A 200 -13.53 -18.04 12.13
CA SER A 200 -13.18 -18.59 13.44
C SER A 200 -11.68 -18.49 13.74
N PRO A 201 -11.07 -17.27 13.72
CA PRO A 201 -9.63 -17.08 13.86
C PRO A 201 -9.04 -17.66 15.15
N MET A 202 -9.81 -17.66 16.26
CA MET A 202 -9.37 -18.24 17.54
C MET A 202 -9.21 -19.77 17.52
N THR A 203 -9.62 -20.44 16.44
CA THR A 203 -9.54 -21.90 16.29
C THR A 203 -8.37 -22.35 15.42
N LEU A 204 -7.58 -21.41 14.90
CA LEU A 204 -6.39 -21.73 14.12
C LEU A 204 -5.29 -22.27 15.03
N THR A 205 -4.75 -23.43 14.66
CA THR A 205 -3.54 -23.98 15.26
C THR A 205 -2.31 -23.14 14.89
N GLU A 206 -1.23 -23.28 15.64
CA GLU A 206 0.04 -22.60 15.34
C GLU A 206 0.58 -22.96 13.94
N ILE A 207 0.42 -24.21 13.51
CA ILE A 207 0.82 -24.67 12.18
C ILE A 207 0.02 -23.96 11.10
N GLU A 208 -1.30 -23.90 11.26
CA GLU A 208 -2.21 -23.20 10.33
C GLU A 208 -1.91 -21.69 10.24
N GLN A 209 -1.62 -21.06 11.38
CA GLN A 209 -1.19 -19.65 11.42
C GLN A 209 0.15 -19.45 10.69
N SER A 210 1.12 -20.33 10.92
CA SER A 210 2.42 -20.29 10.25
C SER A 210 2.29 -20.47 8.74
N GLN A 211 1.41 -21.38 8.28
CA GLN A 211 1.11 -21.57 6.86
C GLN A 211 0.53 -20.31 6.21
N LEU A 212 -0.45 -19.66 6.86
CA LEU A 212 -0.98 -18.38 6.36
C LEU A 212 0.11 -17.33 6.23
N LYS A 213 0.94 -17.17 7.27
CA LYS A 213 2.07 -16.21 7.25
C LYS A 213 3.07 -16.52 6.14
N GLN A 214 3.41 -17.78 5.94
CA GLN A 214 4.33 -18.20 4.89
C GLN A 214 3.80 -17.81 3.51
N MET A 215 2.52 -18.05 3.23
CA MET A 215 1.93 -17.77 1.92
C MET A 215 1.86 -16.27 1.61
N GLU A 216 1.55 -15.45 2.60
CA GLU A 216 1.60 -13.99 2.47
C GLU A 216 3.05 -13.51 2.23
N ASN A 217 4.04 -14.08 2.93
CA ASN A 217 5.45 -13.76 2.70
C ASN A 217 5.92 -14.17 1.29
N GLU A 218 5.45 -15.32 0.79
CA GLU A 218 5.73 -15.79 -0.58
C GLU A 218 5.09 -14.85 -1.62
N ALA A 219 3.85 -14.42 -1.40
CA ALA A 219 3.16 -13.46 -2.27
C ALA A 219 3.85 -12.08 -2.25
N ASP A 220 4.23 -11.58 -1.07
CA ASP A 220 4.99 -10.33 -0.92
C ASP A 220 6.33 -10.40 -1.64
N ARG A 221 7.09 -11.45 -1.41
CA ARG A 221 8.40 -11.63 -2.05
C ARG A 221 8.26 -11.68 -3.56
N PHE A 222 7.31 -12.46 -4.07
CA PHE A 222 7.03 -12.51 -5.50
C PHE A 222 6.69 -11.10 -6.01
N ALA A 223 5.78 -10.38 -5.35
CA ALA A 223 5.36 -9.06 -5.80
C ALA A 223 6.49 -8.04 -5.77
N VAL A 224 7.36 -8.06 -4.75
CA VAL A 224 8.56 -7.21 -4.67
C VAL A 224 9.54 -7.55 -5.78
N ASP A 225 9.87 -8.83 -5.97
CA ASP A 225 10.80 -9.28 -7.01
C ASP A 225 10.26 -8.88 -8.41
N HIS A 226 8.95 -9.05 -8.61
CA HIS A 226 8.25 -8.66 -9.84
C HIS A 226 8.24 -7.14 -10.07
N PHE A 227 8.34 -6.32 -9.02
CA PHE A 227 8.28 -4.86 -9.11
C PHE A 227 9.64 -4.17 -9.17
N VAL A 228 10.69 -4.77 -8.62
CA VAL A 228 11.93 -4.05 -8.26
C VAL A 228 13.17 -4.62 -8.94
N THR A 229 13.23 -5.94 -9.20
CA THR A 229 14.50 -6.63 -9.53
C THR A 229 15.07 -6.27 -10.91
N GLU A 230 14.23 -5.93 -11.90
CA GLU A 230 14.67 -5.62 -13.27
C GLU A 230 14.94 -4.12 -13.52
N LEU A 231 14.91 -3.28 -12.48
CA LEU A 231 15.14 -1.85 -12.63
C LEU A 231 16.63 -1.52 -12.61
N ASP A 232 17.08 -0.69 -13.55
CA ASP A 232 18.47 -0.25 -13.61
C ASP A 232 18.73 1.01 -12.77
N SER A 233 17.69 1.79 -12.51
CA SER A 233 17.78 3.09 -11.82
C SER A 233 17.39 2.98 -10.35
N ASP A 234 18.28 3.41 -9.45
CA ASP A 234 17.97 3.55 -8.02
C ASP A 234 16.80 4.50 -7.77
N SER A 235 16.59 5.52 -8.62
CA SER A 235 15.45 6.41 -8.49
C SER A 235 14.12 5.70 -8.77
N GLU A 236 14.08 4.84 -9.79
CA GLU A 236 12.88 4.06 -10.11
C GLU A 236 12.61 3.02 -9.03
N LYS A 237 13.64 2.27 -8.61
CA LYS A 237 13.56 1.33 -7.47
C LYS A 237 13.00 2.01 -6.24
N THR A 238 13.51 3.21 -5.92
CA THR A 238 13.08 3.96 -4.75
C THR A 238 11.60 4.31 -4.83
N VAL A 239 11.10 4.81 -5.97
CA VAL A 239 9.67 5.08 -6.14
C VAL A 239 8.83 3.81 -5.97
N ARG A 240 9.30 2.67 -6.50
CA ARG A 240 8.63 1.37 -6.31
C ARG A 240 8.57 0.95 -4.85
N LEU A 241 9.70 0.96 -4.17
CA LEU A 241 9.82 0.60 -2.76
C LEU A 241 9.01 1.53 -1.86
N TYR A 242 8.98 2.83 -2.17
CA TYR A 242 8.14 3.80 -1.48
C TYR A 242 6.65 3.47 -1.66
N GLY A 243 6.22 3.08 -2.86
CA GLY A 243 4.84 2.62 -3.11
C GLY A 243 4.48 1.37 -2.30
N ILE A 244 5.40 0.41 -2.20
CA ILE A 244 5.22 -0.80 -1.38
C ILE A 244 5.05 -0.43 0.09
N VAL A 245 5.97 0.40 0.62
CA VAL A 245 5.88 0.91 2.00
C VAL A 245 4.56 1.64 2.24
N ILE A 246 4.12 2.51 1.33
CA ILE A 246 2.84 3.22 1.45
C ILE A 246 1.65 2.27 1.51
N THR A 247 1.68 1.15 0.78
CA THR A 247 0.64 0.13 0.86
C THR A 247 0.51 -0.41 2.28
N TYR A 248 1.62 -0.77 2.90
CA TYR A 248 1.66 -1.25 4.28
C TYR A 248 1.28 -0.17 5.30
N LEU A 249 1.77 1.05 5.11
CA LEU A 249 1.42 2.19 5.96
C LEU A 249 -0.07 2.54 5.87
N CYS A 250 -0.71 2.39 4.70
CA CYS A 250 -2.14 2.60 4.53
C CYS A 250 -2.95 1.64 5.41
N PHE A 251 -2.58 0.36 5.43
CA PHE A 251 -3.19 -0.61 6.35
C PHE A 251 -2.91 -0.27 7.81
N LEU A 252 -1.67 0.07 8.14
CA LEU A 252 -1.29 0.43 9.51
C LEU A 252 -2.14 1.62 10.01
N ILE A 253 -2.18 2.72 9.27
CA ILE A 253 -2.96 3.94 9.59
C ILE A 253 -4.46 3.63 9.65
N GLY A 254 -4.98 2.82 8.71
CA GLY A 254 -6.39 2.46 8.66
C GLY A 254 -6.87 1.68 9.88
N THR A 255 -5.99 0.99 10.58
CA THR A 255 -6.34 0.09 11.67
C THR A 255 -6.30 0.78 13.03
N LYS A 256 -7.27 0.48 13.90
CA LYS A 256 -7.31 1.04 15.26
C LYS A 256 -6.49 0.27 16.28
N LYS A 257 -6.09 -0.97 15.98
CA LYS A 257 -5.49 -1.86 16.97
C LYS A 257 -3.99 -1.90 16.78
N SER A 258 -3.24 -1.44 17.78
CA SER A 258 -1.78 -1.60 17.85
C SER A 258 -1.35 -3.06 17.68
N SER A 259 -2.22 -4.01 18.04
CA SER A 259 -2.00 -5.44 17.84
C SER A 259 -1.85 -5.86 16.38
N GLN A 260 -2.18 -5.02 15.38
CA GLN A 260 -1.88 -5.36 13.97
C GLN A 260 -0.41 -5.17 13.58
N LEU A 261 0.39 -4.50 14.41
CA LEU A 261 1.85 -4.62 14.32
C LEU A 261 2.31 -6.04 14.67
N ARG A 262 1.47 -6.83 15.35
CA ARG A 262 1.67 -8.25 15.69
C ARG A 262 0.46 -9.10 15.27
N SER A 263 0.31 -9.38 13.98
CA SER A 263 -0.83 -10.17 13.48
C SER A 263 -0.60 -11.66 13.72
N SER A 264 -1.63 -12.38 14.18
CA SER A 264 -1.56 -13.84 14.31
C SER A 264 -1.77 -14.57 12.97
N THR A 265 -2.43 -13.94 11.99
CA THR A 265 -2.84 -14.58 10.73
C THR A 265 -2.17 -14.02 9.48
N HIS A 266 -1.55 -12.84 9.56
CA HIS A 266 -0.72 -12.26 8.50
C HIS A 266 0.70 -12.05 9.06
N PRO A 267 1.74 -11.96 8.21
CA PRO A 267 3.03 -11.48 8.64
C PRO A 267 2.86 -10.13 9.32
N ASP A 268 3.59 -9.95 10.41
CA ASP A 268 3.56 -8.72 11.18
C ASP A 268 3.87 -7.54 10.25
N MET A 269 3.04 -6.48 10.27
CA MET A 269 3.21 -5.36 9.35
C MET A 269 4.61 -4.74 9.48
N GLY A 270 5.18 -4.77 10.68
CA GLY A 270 6.58 -4.39 10.93
C GLY A 270 7.56 -5.25 10.14
N THR A 271 7.43 -6.58 10.17
CA THR A 271 8.27 -7.50 9.38
C THR A 271 8.13 -7.25 7.88
N ARG A 272 6.91 -7.02 7.38
CA ARG A 272 6.68 -6.70 5.96
C ARG A 272 7.40 -5.41 5.56
N ILE A 273 7.33 -4.37 6.39
CA ILE A 273 8.04 -3.11 6.15
C ILE A 273 9.56 -3.32 6.23
N LEU A 274 10.08 -4.04 7.24
CA LEU A 274 11.51 -4.34 7.38
C LEU A 274 12.08 -5.09 6.16
N ASN A 275 11.32 -6.05 5.62
CA ASN A 275 11.71 -6.79 4.40
C ASN A 275 11.84 -5.88 3.16
N VAL A 276 11.10 -4.78 3.12
CA VAL A 276 11.21 -3.78 2.04
C VAL A 276 12.36 -2.82 2.30
N LEU A 277 12.59 -2.43 3.57
CA LEU A 277 13.71 -1.58 3.95
C LEU A 277 15.07 -2.28 3.79
N SER A 278 15.10 -3.62 3.83
CA SER A 278 16.31 -4.42 3.61
C SER A 278 16.69 -4.62 2.14
N GLN A 279 15.88 -4.10 1.20
CA GLN A 279 16.21 -4.14 -0.22
C GLN A 279 17.44 -3.29 -0.52
N ASP A 280 18.28 -3.76 -1.45
CA ASP A 280 19.53 -3.09 -1.79
C ASP A 280 19.26 -1.82 -2.62
N ILE A 281 19.41 -0.67 -1.96
CA ILE A 281 19.40 0.66 -2.58
C ILE A 281 20.80 1.24 -2.35
N SER A 282 21.52 1.54 -3.43
CA SER A 282 22.90 2.01 -3.33
C SER A 282 22.97 3.48 -2.88
N ASP A 283 22.00 4.29 -3.30
CA ASP A 283 21.88 5.68 -2.88
C ASP A 283 21.40 5.82 -1.42
N GLN A 284 22.26 6.44 -0.59
CA GLN A 284 21.95 6.66 0.83
C GLN A 284 20.77 7.61 1.04
N GLY A 285 20.63 8.66 0.23
CA GLY A 285 19.57 9.65 0.39
C GLY A 285 18.19 9.06 0.11
N PHE A 286 18.09 8.13 -0.83
CA PHE A 286 16.87 7.37 -1.09
C PHE A 286 16.52 6.42 0.05
N ARG A 287 17.50 5.71 0.62
CA ARG A 287 17.28 4.88 1.83
C ARG A 287 16.78 5.71 3.00
N ASP A 288 17.42 6.86 3.26
CA ASP A 288 17.05 7.74 4.35
C ASP A 288 15.64 8.33 4.15
N SER A 289 15.28 8.65 2.90
CA SER A 289 13.94 9.13 2.56
C SER A 289 12.86 8.06 2.82
N LEU A 290 13.12 6.81 2.45
CA LEU A 290 12.19 5.70 2.68
C LEU A 290 11.99 5.45 4.19
N ARG A 291 13.09 5.44 4.95
CA ARG A 291 13.09 5.32 6.42
C ARG A 291 12.35 6.48 7.09
N GLY A 292 12.59 7.71 6.64
CA GLY A 292 11.92 8.91 7.13
C GLY A 292 10.40 8.82 6.98
N ALA A 293 9.92 8.31 5.85
CA ALA A 293 8.50 8.07 5.61
C ALA A 293 7.88 7.09 6.62
N VAL A 294 8.57 5.98 6.88
CA VAL A 294 8.17 4.96 7.85
C VAL A 294 8.10 5.54 9.26
N ILE A 295 9.14 6.27 9.68
CA ILE A 295 9.20 6.91 11.01
C ILE A 295 8.05 7.90 11.18
N LEU A 296 7.76 8.73 10.17
CA LEU A 296 6.65 9.67 10.22
C LEU A 296 5.31 8.96 10.38
N ALA A 297 5.07 7.93 9.58
CA ALA A 297 3.81 7.18 9.63
C ALA A 297 3.63 6.42 10.95
N LEU A 298 4.69 5.81 11.48
CA LEU A 298 4.69 5.18 12.79
C LEU A 298 4.46 6.19 13.91
N THR A 299 5.13 7.35 13.84
CA THR A 299 4.93 8.43 14.82
C THR A 299 3.49 8.91 14.80
N TYR A 300 2.90 9.11 13.61
CA TYR A 300 1.49 9.43 13.46
C TYR A 300 0.61 8.36 14.09
N PHE A 301 0.79 7.09 13.69
CA PHE A 301 0.00 5.96 14.18
C PHE A 301 0.05 5.85 15.71
N LEU A 302 1.25 5.89 16.31
CA LEU A 302 1.42 5.74 17.75
C LEU A 302 0.85 6.92 18.54
N ASN A 303 1.05 8.16 18.08
CA ASN A 303 0.47 9.33 18.73
C ASN A 303 -1.07 9.23 18.78
N ARG A 304 -1.69 8.66 17.74
CA ARG A 304 -3.15 8.41 17.70
C ARG A 304 -3.61 7.35 18.70
N GLN A 305 -2.72 6.43 19.08
CA GLN A 305 -2.95 5.46 20.15
C GLN A 305 -2.62 6.02 21.55
N GLY A 306 -2.24 7.29 21.66
CA GLY A 306 -1.78 7.90 22.91
C GLY A 306 -0.41 7.42 23.35
N ILE A 307 0.36 6.81 22.45
CA ILE A 307 1.70 6.30 22.69
C ILE A 307 2.69 7.33 22.16
N SER A 308 3.37 8.01 23.08
CA SER A 308 4.36 9.01 22.74
C SER A 308 5.73 8.37 22.60
N LEU A 309 6.36 8.55 21.43
CA LEU A 309 7.78 8.24 21.23
C LEU A 309 8.73 9.28 21.86
N ARG A 310 8.21 10.39 22.43
CA ARG A 310 9.04 11.46 23.02
C ARG A 310 10.02 10.90 24.04
N GLY A 311 11.29 11.25 23.88
CA GLY A 311 12.39 10.85 24.75
C GLY A 311 13.16 9.62 24.26
N GLN A 312 12.70 8.95 23.20
CA GLN A 312 13.47 7.95 22.48
C GLN A 312 13.97 8.53 21.16
N ALA A 313 15.29 8.68 21.06
CA ALA A 313 15.93 8.94 19.78
C ALA A 313 16.16 7.58 19.12
N PHE A 314 15.44 7.30 18.04
CA PHE A 314 15.76 6.17 17.17
C PHE A 314 16.82 6.62 16.18
N ASN A 315 17.86 5.82 16.00
CA ASN A 315 18.93 6.15 15.07
C ASN A 315 18.51 5.84 13.62
N ASP A 316 17.56 4.92 13.43
CA ASP A 316 16.97 4.56 12.15
C ASP A 316 15.51 4.05 12.29
N ALA A 317 14.89 3.70 11.15
CA ALA A 317 13.49 3.26 11.12
C ALA A 317 13.32 1.83 11.62
N GLU A 318 14.35 1.02 11.47
CA GLU A 318 14.45 -0.35 11.93
C GLU A 318 14.40 -0.41 13.45
N ASP A 319 15.21 0.40 14.15
CA ASP A 319 15.17 0.57 15.61
C ASP A 319 13.76 0.99 16.08
N ALA A 320 13.13 1.94 15.37
CA ALA A 320 11.79 2.41 15.70
C ALA A 320 10.74 1.29 15.53
N LEU A 321 10.81 0.54 14.43
CA LEU A 321 9.94 -0.60 14.17
C LEU A 321 10.14 -1.72 15.18
N GLU A 322 11.38 -2.08 15.48
CA GLU A 322 11.72 -3.10 16.49
C GLU A 322 11.22 -2.69 17.87
N TYR A 323 11.42 -1.42 18.25
CA TYR A 323 10.89 -0.91 19.52
C TYR A 323 9.37 -1.04 19.58
N CYS A 324 8.65 -0.66 18.51
CA CYS A 324 7.20 -0.85 18.42
C CYS A 324 6.84 -2.33 18.53
N LEU A 325 7.56 -3.18 17.81
CA LEU A 325 7.36 -4.62 17.80
C LEU A 325 7.64 -5.24 19.16
N ILE A 326 8.47 -4.68 20.03
CA ILE A 326 8.76 -5.19 21.39
C ILE A 326 7.80 -4.61 22.44
N SER A 327 7.57 -3.30 22.36
CA SER A 327 7.00 -2.51 23.47
C SER A 327 5.48 -2.42 23.45
N LEU A 328 4.84 -2.71 22.32
CA LEU A 328 3.39 -2.68 22.21
C LEU A 328 2.77 -3.99 22.74
N PRO A 329 1.73 -3.91 23.59
CA PRO A 329 1.02 -5.09 24.04
C PRO A 329 0.37 -5.80 22.84
N SER A 330 0.51 -7.12 22.80
CA SER A 330 -0.14 -8.02 21.84
C SER A 330 -1.65 -8.00 21.95
#